data_AF-A0A8S3D289-F1
#
_entry.id   AF-A0A8S3D289-F1
#
_cell.length_a   1.000
_cell.length_b   1.000
_cell.length_c   1.000
_cell.angle_alpha   90.00
_cell.angle_beta   90.00
_cell.angle_gamma   90.00
#
_symmetry.space_group_name_H-M   'P 1'
#
loop_
_entity.id
_entity.type
_entity.pdbx_description
1 polymer ?
#
loop_
_entity_poly.entity_id
_entity_poly.type
_entity_poly.pdbx_seq_one_letter_code
_entity_poly.pdbx_strand_id
1 'polypeptide(L)'
;MDEIIKLLYETSKKDKTFEEFSQDFQNYFNSQGQQDYLNAEIEAEQDHVFDVPMFIIRDELFWGHDRISWAKNKLDSLKLRNN
;
A
#
# COMPACT_ATOMS: atom_id res chain seq x y z
N MET A 1 18.25 4.71 -1.13
CA MET A 1 17.19 4.80 -2.16
C MET A 1 17.21 3.55 -3.02
N ASP A 2 18.36 3.16 -3.55
CA ASP A 2 18.53 1.96 -4.39
C ASP A 2 18.06 0.65 -3.74
N GLU A 3 18.26 0.47 -2.43
CA GLU A 3 17.78 -0.72 -1.70
C GLU A 3 16.25 -0.83 -1.69
N ILE A 4 15.54 0.30 -1.58
CA ILE A 4 14.07 0.33 -1.60
C ILE A 4 13.58 0.00 -3.01
N ILE A 5 14.19 0.59 -4.05
CA ILE A 5 13.84 0.31 -5.44
C ILE A 5 14.09 -1.17 -5.76
N LYS A 6 15.18 -1.73 -5.25
CA LYS A 6 15.49 -3.16 -5.38
C LYS A 6 14.46 -4.04 -4.68
N LEU A 7 14.05 -3.70 -3.47
CA LEU A 7 12.99 -4.42 -2.76
C LEU A 7 11.65 -4.36 -3.52
N LEU A 8 11.29 -3.19 -4.05
CA LEU A 8 10.09 -3.02 -4.88
C LEU A 8 10.16 -3.90 -6.13
N TYR A 9 11.31 -3.94 -6.80
CA TYR A 9 11.53 -4.82 -7.96
C TYR A 9 11.43 -6.32 -7.61
N GLU A 10 12.01 -6.73 -6.48
CA GLU A 10 11.99 -8.12 -6.04
C GLU A 10 10.59 -8.61 -5.67
N THR A 11 9.72 -7.70 -5.24
CA THR A 11 8.32 -7.96 -4.86
C THR A 11 7.31 -7.69 -5.98
N SER A 12 7.73 -7.08 -7.09
CA SER A 12 6.87 -6.81 -8.23
C SER A 12 6.76 -8.01 -9.17
N LYS A 13 5.86 -7.90 -10.16
CA LYS A 13 5.93 -8.78 -11.34
C LYS A 13 7.25 -8.49 -12.07
N LYS A 14 7.92 -9.56 -12.51
CA LYS A 14 9.23 -9.49 -13.19
C LYS A 14 9.06 -9.47 -14.71
N ASP A 15 8.32 -8.49 -15.20
CA ASP A 15 8.06 -8.25 -16.64
C ASP A 15 9.06 -7.28 -17.27
N LYS A 16 9.90 -6.63 -16.47
CA LYS A 16 10.99 -5.73 -16.87
C LYS A 16 12.32 -6.14 -16.24
N THR A 17 13.42 -5.66 -16.81
CA THR A 17 14.74 -5.69 -16.15
C THR A 17 14.75 -4.74 -14.94
N PHE A 18 15.70 -4.93 -14.02
CA PHE A 18 15.85 -4.03 -12.88
C PHE A 18 16.18 -2.60 -13.33
N GLU A 19 17.01 -2.46 -14.37
CA GLU A 19 17.40 -1.19 -14.96
C GLU A 19 16.19 -0.43 -15.52
N GLU A 20 15.34 -1.11 -16.31
CA GLU A 20 14.11 -0.52 -16.84
C GLU A 20 13.14 -0.14 -15.71
N PHE A 21 12.94 -1.02 -14.72
CA PHE A 21 12.09 -0.73 -13.57
C PHE A 21 12.58 0.49 -12.78
N SER A 22 13.88 0.55 -12.52
CA SER A 22 14.51 1.64 -11.77
C SER A 22 14.37 2.96 -12.54
N GLN A 23 14.59 2.95 -13.85
CA GLN A 23 14.42 4.15 -14.67
C GLN A 23 12.96 4.62 -14.68
N ASP A 24 12.00 3.71 -14.80
CA ASP A 24 10.58 4.04 -14.75
C ASP A 24 10.17 4.62 -13.40
N PHE A 25 10.64 4.03 -12.30
CA PHE A 25 10.40 4.56 -10.96
C PHE A 25 10.96 5.99 -10.83
N GLN A 26 12.20 6.22 -11.29
CA GLN A 26 12.80 7.55 -11.24
C GLN A 26 12.04 8.56 -12.10
N ASN A 27 11.60 8.17 -13.30
CA ASN A 27 10.79 9.02 -14.16
C ASN A 27 9.46 9.39 -13.49
N TYR A 28 8.79 8.42 -12.86
CA TYR A 28 7.56 8.64 -12.11
C TYR A 28 7.81 9.56 -10.90
N PHE A 29 8.79 9.25 -10.07
CA PHE A 29 9.11 10.02 -8.86
C PHE A 29 9.47 11.47 -9.18
N ASN A 30 10.24 11.71 -10.23
CA ASN A 30 10.65 13.06 -10.65
C ASN A 30 9.55 13.83 -11.41
N SER A 31 8.40 13.21 -11.67
CA SER A 31 7.24 13.85 -12.29
C SER A 31 6.05 13.88 -11.34
N GLN A 32 5.13 12.93 -11.46
CA GLN A 32 3.86 12.89 -10.73
C GLN A 32 3.99 12.26 -9.34
N GLY A 33 4.98 11.39 -9.12
CA GLY A 33 5.06 10.56 -7.92
C GLY A 33 5.20 11.31 -6.61
N GLN A 34 5.86 12.48 -6.60
CA GLN A 34 5.92 13.33 -5.40
C GLN A 34 4.55 13.89 -5.02
N GLN A 35 3.76 14.30 -6.01
CA GLN A 35 2.42 14.82 -5.77
C GLN A 35 1.46 13.70 -5.35
N ASP A 36 1.56 12.53 -5.96
CA ASP A 36 0.76 11.37 -5.55
C ASP A 36 1.08 10.93 -4.11
N TYR A 37 2.36 10.95 -3.72
CA TYR A 37 2.76 10.66 -2.34
C TYR A 37 2.18 11.68 -1.35
N LEU A 38 2.27 12.97 -1.66
CA LEU A 38 1.69 14.03 -0.82
C LEU A 38 0.17 13.90 -0.69
N ASN A 39 -0.52 13.61 -1.81
CA ASN A 39 -1.96 13.40 -1.80
C ASN A 39 -2.34 12.19 -0.95
N ALA A 40 -1.57 11.10 -1.03
CA ALA A 40 -1.80 9.92 -0.19
C ALA A 40 -1.61 10.22 1.30
N GLU A 41 -0.66 11.07 1.69
CA GLU A 41 -0.51 11.52 3.08
C GLU A 41 -1.71 12.35 3.55
N ILE A 42 -2.21 13.26 2.70
CA ILE A 42 -3.39 14.09 3.00
C ILE A 42 -4.64 13.22 3.15
N GLU A 43 -4.86 12.27 2.24
CA GLU A 43 -5.99 11.33 2.29
C GLU A 43 -5.91 10.47 3.56
N ALA A 44 -4.73 9.94 3.90
CA ALA A 44 -4.52 9.17 5.12
C ALA A 44 -4.84 9.97 6.39
N GLU A 45 -4.44 11.25 6.45
CA GLU A 45 -4.77 12.14 7.58
C GLU A 45 -6.28 12.37 7.70
N GLN A 46 -6.97 12.60 6.56
CA GLN A 46 -8.42 12.77 6.52
C GLN A 46 -9.18 11.52 6.98
N ASP A 47 -8.65 10.35 6.67
CA ASP A 47 -9.18 9.05 7.08
C ASP A 47 -8.75 8.64 8.52
N HIS A 48 -8.09 9.55 9.25
CA HIS A 48 -7.58 9.33 10.62
C HIS A 48 -6.61 8.14 10.74
N VAL A 49 -5.90 7.82 9.67
CA VAL A 49 -4.83 6.82 9.67
C VAL A 49 -3.64 7.38 10.43
N PHE A 50 -3.19 6.67 11.48
CA PHE A 50 -2.08 7.10 12.31
C PHE A 50 -0.83 6.21 12.20
N ASP A 51 -0.95 4.98 11.68
CA ASP A 51 0.15 4.03 11.48
C ASP A 51 -0.30 2.87 10.56
N VAL A 52 0.62 2.05 10.07
CA VAL A 52 0.38 0.98 9.09
C VAL A 52 0.88 -0.41 9.55
N PRO A 53 0.24 -1.52 9.13
CA PRO A 53 -0.97 -1.58 8.33
C PRO A 53 -2.23 -1.28 9.16
N MET A 54 -3.19 -0.61 8.54
CA MET A 54 -4.51 -0.32 9.10
C MET A 54 -5.59 -0.66 8.08
N PHE A 55 -6.71 -1.21 8.55
CA PHE A 55 -7.88 -1.53 7.74
C PHE A 55 -9.12 -0.92 8.36
N ILE A 56 -9.97 -0.29 7.55
CA ILE A 56 -11.28 0.21 7.96
C ILE A 56 -12.35 -0.57 7.19
N ILE A 57 -13.23 -1.27 7.91
CA ILE A 57 -14.29 -2.11 7.33
C ILE A 57 -15.62 -1.73 7.96
N ARG A 58 -16.51 -1.06 7.20
CA ARG A 58 -17.82 -0.57 7.71
C ARG A 58 -17.64 0.20 9.03
N ASP A 59 -16.75 1.18 9.02
CA ASP A 59 -16.43 2.06 10.16
C ASP A 59 -15.72 1.38 11.35
N GLU A 60 -15.40 0.07 11.27
CA GLU A 60 -14.55 -0.60 12.26
C GLU A 60 -13.07 -0.59 11.84
N LEU A 61 -12.21 -0.15 12.75
CA LEU A 61 -10.76 -0.04 12.56
C LEU A 61 -10.03 -1.27 13.09
N PHE A 62 -9.12 -1.81 12.27
CA PHE A 62 -8.20 -2.91 12.59
C PHE A 62 -6.77 -2.45 12.30
N TRP A 63 -6.01 -2.13 13.35
CA TRP A 63 -4.62 -1.69 13.23
C TRP A 63 -3.66 -2.79 13.71
N GLY A 64 -2.59 -3.00 12.94
CA GLY A 64 -1.52 -3.94 13.26
C GLY A 64 -1.63 -5.27 12.52
N HIS A 65 -0.48 -5.88 12.27
CA HIS A 65 -0.38 -7.17 11.59
C HIS A 65 -1.12 -8.30 12.36
N ASP A 66 -1.12 -8.24 13.69
CA ASP A 66 -1.82 -9.18 14.57
C ASP A 66 -3.36 -9.16 14.37
N ARG A 67 -3.91 -8.05 13.86
CA ARG A 67 -5.36 -7.88 13.64
C ARG A 67 -5.86 -8.32 12.27
N ILE A 68 -4.98 -8.77 11.37
CA ILE A 68 -5.37 -9.26 10.04
C ILE A 68 -6.36 -10.42 10.14
N SER A 69 -6.20 -11.32 11.10
CA SER A 69 -7.13 -12.44 11.31
C SER A 69 -8.55 -11.96 11.66
N TRP A 70 -8.66 -10.89 12.45
CA TRP A 70 -9.94 -10.31 12.84
C TRP A 70 -10.59 -9.53 11.71
N ALA A 71 -9.80 -8.79 10.94
CA ALA A 71 -10.28 -8.12 9.72
C ALA A 71 -10.85 -9.15 8.72
N LYS A 72 -10.19 -10.31 8.55
CA LYS A 72 -10.71 -11.42 7.74
C LYS A 72 -12.05 -11.94 8.26
N ASN A 73 -12.16 -12.21 9.56
CA ASN A 73 -13.42 -12.65 10.17
C ASN A 73 -14.54 -11.62 9.99
N LYS A 74 -14.23 -10.32 10.05
CA LYS A 74 -15.19 -9.25 9.79
C LYS A 74 -15.69 -9.31 8.34
N LEU A 75 -14.79 -9.43 7.36
CA LEU A 75 -15.16 -9.59 5.95
C LEU A 75 -16.03 -10.82 5.71
N ASP A 76 -15.71 -11.95 6.36
CA ASP A 76 -16.49 -13.19 6.28
C ASP A 76 -17.91 -13.00 6.86
N SER A 77 -18.03 -12.33 8.02
CA SER A 77 -19.33 -12.01 8.63
C SER A 77 -20.22 -11.12 7.75
N LEU A 78 -19.60 -10.26 6.93
CA LEU A 78 -20.26 -9.38 5.98
C LEU A 78 -20.48 -10.03 4.61
N LYS A 79 -19.98 -11.25 4.38
CA LYS A 79 -19.98 -11.95 3.09
C LYS A 79 -19.31 -11.13 1.97
N LEU A 80 -18.24 -10.41 2.30
CA LEU A 80 -17.48 -9.56 1.38
C LEU A 80 -16.15 -10.20 0.92
N ARG A 81 -15.76 -11.33 1.51
CA ARG A 81 -14.55 -12.05 1.11
C ARG A 81 -14.87 -13.02 -0.01
N ASN A 82 -14.20 -12.87 -1.15
CA ASN A 82 -14.25 -13.86 -2.23
C ASN A 82 -13.38 -15.07 -1.84
N ASN A 83 -13.92 -16.27 -2.02
CA ASN A 83 -13.18 -17.54 -1.85
C ASN A 83 -12.15 -17.72 -2.96
#